data_AF-A0A257YBA6-F1
#
_entry.id   AF-A0A257YBA6-F1
#
_cell.length_a   1.000
_cell.length_b   1.000
_cell.length_c   1.000
_cell.angle_alpha   90.00
_cell.angle_beta   90.00
_cell.angle_gamma   90.00
#
_symmetry.space_group_name_H-M   'P 1'
#
loop_
_entity.id
_entity.type
_entity.pdbx_description
1 polymer ?
#
loop_
_entity_poly.entity_id
_entity_poly.type
_entity_poly.pdbx_seq_one_letter_code
_entity_poly.pdbx_strand_id
1 'polypeptide(L)'
;MAKKIIGNLKLRIPAGRATAGPPVGSTLGQWGLNMMDFINPFNDATKDLMGKDVIVHIQVYEDRTFTWNSLGQPVDDMIREKAGIKKGSGKPHTDKVGK
;
A
#
# COMPACT_ATOMS: atom_id res chain seq x y z
N MET A 1 -15.87 12.64 -18.16
CA MET A 1 -14.65 12.89 -18.95
C MET A 1 -13.47 12.36 -18.15
N ALA A 2 -12.72 11.39 -18.68
CA ALA A 2 -11.64 10.74 -17.94
C ALA A 2 -10.44 11.69 -17.85
N LYS A 3 -10.06 12.11 -16.63
CA LYS A 3 -8.85 12.89 -16.40
C LYS A 3 -7.64 12.10 -16.92
N LYS A 4 -6.75 12.77 -17.65
CA LYS A 4 -5.55 12.14 -18.22
C LYS A 4 -4.59 11.76 -17.10
N ILE A 5 -4.28 10.46 -17.03
CA ILE A 5 -3.39 9.89 -16.02
C ILE A 5 -1.96 10.11 -16.49
N ILE A 6 -1.13 10.73 -15.64
CA ILE A 6 0.29 10.97 -15.91
C ILE A 6 1.19 9.91 -15.30
N GLY A 7 0.69 9.16 -14.31
CA GLY A 7 1.45 8.10 -13.66
C GLY A 7 0.61 7.24 -12.73
N ASN A 8 1.01 5.98 -12.60
CA ASN A 8 0.44 5.02 -11.67
C ASN A 8 1.55 4.57 -10.72
N LEU A 9 1.30 4.71 -9.43
CA LEU A 9 2.22 4.36 -8.36
C LEU A 9 1.60 3.26 -7.52
N LYS A 10 2.42 2.28 -7.13
CA LYS A 10 2.04 1.23 -6.19
C LYS A 10 2.94 1.30 -4.98
N LEU A 11 2.35 1.47 -3.81
CA LEU A 11 3.07 1.60 -2.54
C LEU A 11 2.55 0.56 -1.54
N ARG A 12 3.47 -0.02 -0.78
CA ARG A 12 3.15 -0.86 0.39
C ARG A 12 3.44 -0.04 1.64
N ILE A 13 2.43 0.17 2.46
CA ILE A 13 2.50 1.06 3.61
C ILE A 13 1.88 0.34 4.83
N PRO A 14 2.51 0.38 6.00
CA PRO A 14 1.90 -0.16 7.22
C PRO A 14 0.62 0.61 7.57
N ALA A 15 -0.46 -0.12 7.77
CA ALA A 15 -1.76 0.40 8.16
C ALA A 15 -1.68 1.25 9.44
N GLY A 16 -2.35 2.40 9.43
CA GLY A 16 -2.39 3.34 10.55
C GLY A 16 -1.04 3.97 10.91
N ARG A 17 0.02 3.73 10.12
CA ARG A 17 1.38 4.23 10.34
C ARG A 17 2.00 4.85 9.09
N ALA A 18 1.18 5.38 8.17
CA ALA A 18 1.72 6.21 7.09
C ALA A 18 2.42 7.44 7.68
N THR A 19 3.62 7.72 7.19
CA THR A 19 4.42 8.89 7.56
C THR A 19 4.96 9.54 6.29
N ALA A 20 5.35 10.81 6.38
CA ALA A 20 6.03 11.52 5.29
C ALA A 20 7.46 11.01 5.00
N GLY A 21 7.81 9.81 5.51
CA GLY A 21 9.11 9.19 5.33
C GLY A 21 9.37 8.68 3.90
N PRO A 22 10.55 8.09 3.67
CA PRO A 22 11.08 7.78 2.34
C PRO A 22 10.11 7.08 1.38
N PRO A 23 9.35 6.02 1.74
CA PRO A 23 8.56 5.30 0.74
C PRO A 23 7.34 6.09 0.23
N VAL A 24 6.75 6.96 1.04
CA VAL A 24 5.54 7.72 0.67
C VAL A 24 5.91 9.15 0.30
N GLY A 25 6.71 9.80 1.13
CA GLY A 25 7.11 11.19 0.96
C GLY A 25 8.03 11.39 -0.24
N SER A 26 9.00 10.51 -0.49
CA SER A 26 9.87 10.65 -1.68
C SER A 26 9.09 10.41 -2.96
N THR A 27 8.16 9.46 -2.97
CA THR A 27 7.37 9.15 -4.16
C THR A 27 6.36 10.24 -4.44
N LEU A 28 5.49 10.60 -3.49
CA LEU A 28 4.48 11.66 -3.70
C LEU A 28 5.11 13.04 -3.91
N GLY A 29 6.23 13.34 -3.23
CA GLY A 29 6.98 14.58 -3.38
C GLY A 29 7.58 14.76 -4.78
N GLN A 30 8.04 13.69 -5.43
CA GLN A 30 8.52 13.75 -6.83
C GLN A 30 7.44 14.22 -7.81
N TRP A 31 6.18 13.93 -7.52
CA TRP A 31 5.03 14.34 -8.34
C TRP A 31 4.41 15.67 -7.88
N GLY A 32 4.97 16.31 -6.84
CA GLY A 32 4.44 17.57 -6.29
C GLY A 32 3.07 17.43 -5.63
N LEU A 33 2.72 16.23 -5.15
CA LEU A 33 1.43 15.93 -4.54
C LEU A 33 1.47 16.19 -3.03
N ASN A 34 0.31 16.56 -2.47
CA ASN A 34 0.21 16.80 -1.04
C ASN A 34 0.23 15.48 -0.24
N MET A 35 1.32 15.26 0.50
CA MET A 35 1.53 14.05 1.31
C MET A 35 0.54 13.95 2.47
N MET A 36 0.17 15.07 3.10
CA MET A 36 -0.71 15.08 4.28
C MET A 36 -2.15 14.68 3.92
N ASP A 37 -2.62 15.10 2.74
CA ASP A 37 -3.90 14.69 2.16
C ASP A 37 -3.97 13.19 1.89
N PHE A 38 -2.83 12.51 1.80
CA PHE A 38 -2.78 11.07 1.69
C PHE A 38 -2.66 10.39 3.07
N ILE A 39 -1.73 10.86 3.91
CA ILE A 39 -1.40 10.23 5.20
C ILE A 39 -2.61 10.17 6.14
N ASN A 40 -3.37 11.26 6.27
CA ASN A 40 -4.51 11.33 7.19
C ASN A 40 -5.64 10.36 6.81
N PRO A 41 -6.21 10.43 5.59
CA PRO A 41 -7.31 9.53 5.23
C PRO A 41 -6.83 8.09 5.03
N PHE A 42 -5.55 7.86 4.67
CA PHE A 42 -4.99 6.51 4.68
C PHE A 42 -4.96 5.93 6.09
N ASN A 43 -4.47 6.68 7.08
CA ASN A 43 -4.39 6.20 8.47
C ASN A 43 -5.78 5.97 9.07
N ASP A 44 -6.76 6.80 8.70
CA ASP A 44 -8.15 6.63 9.14
C ASP A 44 -8.80 5.39 8.49
N ALA A 45 -8.69 5.25 7.17
CA ALA A 45 -9.25 4.11 6.43
C ALA A 45 -8.56 2.77 6.74
N THR A 46 -7.32 2.80 7.24
CA THR A 46 -6.56 1.60 7.60
C THR A 46 -6.46 1.38 9.12
N LYS A 47 -7.21 2.14 9.91
CA LYS A 47 -7.21 2.03 11.37
C LYS A 47 -7.61 0.64 11.86
N ASP A 48 -8.59 0.01 11.22
CA ASP A 48 -9.03 -1.36 11.51
C ASP A 48 -7.99 -2.44 11.15
N LEU A 49 -7.04 -2.10 10.29
CA LEU A 49 -5.97 -2.98 9.83
C LEU A 49 -4.63 -2.71 10.52
N MET A 50 -4.62 -1.90 11.58
CA MET A 50 -3.41 -1.55 12.32
C MET A 50 -2.56 -2.78 12.67
N GLY A 51 -1.28 -2.74 12.29
CA GLY A 51 -0.34 -3.85 12.46
C GLY A 51 -0.14 -4.72 11.21
N LYS A 52 -0.88 -4.46 10.13
CA LYS A 52 -0.73 -5.13 8.82
C LYS A 52 -0.23 -4.14 7.77
N ASP A 53 0.47 -4.63 6.76
CA ASP A 53 0.74 -3.82 5.57
C ASP A 53 -0.53 -3.65 4.74
N VAL A 54 -0.64 -2.56 3.98
CA VAL A 54 -1.71 -2.33 3.01
C VAL A 54 -1.09 -1.92 1.67
N ILE A 55 -1.59 -2.50 0.59
CA ILE A 55 -1.20 -2.12 -0.76
C ILE A 55 -2.09 -0.98 -1.24
N VAL A 56 -1.48 0.10 -1.69
CA VAL A 56 -2.17 1.28 -2.20
C VAL A 56 -1.77 1.53 -3.64
N HIS A 57 -2.78 1.74 -4.49
CA HIS A 57 -2.60 2.24 -5.84
C HIS A 57 -2.92 3.71 -5.86
N ILE A 58 -1.97 4.52 -6.33
CA ILE A 58 -2.12 5.96 -6.50
C ILE A 58 -2.06 6.27 -7.99
N GLN A 59 -3.07 6.94 -8.50
CA GLN A 59 -3.13 7.45 -9.87
C GLN A 59 -2.95 8.95 -9.81
N VAL A 60 -1.96 9.44 -10.53
CA VAL A 60 -1.65 10.86 -10.62
C VAL A 60 -2.23 11.40 -11.93
N TYR A 61 -2.90 12.54 -11.86
CA TYR A 61 -3.49 13.23 -13.00
C TYR A 61 -2.70 14.48 -13.39
N GLU A 62 -2.89 14.94 -14.63
CA GLU A 62 -2.18 16.10 -15.21
C GLU A 62 -2.45 17.42 -14.47
N ASP A 63 -3.58 17.52 -13.76
CA ASP A 63 -3.98 18.67 -12.93
C ASP A 63 -3.32 18.68 -11.54
N ARG A 64 -2.29 17.84 -11.31
CA ARG A 64 -1.64 17.61 -10.00
C ARG A 64 -2.61 17.10 -8.92
N THR A 65 -3.75 16.56 -9.33
CA THR A 65 -4.60 15.79 -8.42
C THR A 65 -4.17 14.34 -8.44
N PHE A 66 -4.49 13.62 -7.36
CA PHE A 66 -4.28 12.18 -7.29
C PHE A 66 -5.53 11.50 -6.76
N THR A 67 -5.80 10.31 -7.25
CA THR A 67 -6.74 9.38 -6.62
C THR A 67 -5.95 8.21 -6.07
N TRP A 68 -6.37 7.70 -4.93
CA TRP A 68 -5.78 6.50 -4.37
C TRP A 68 -6.87 5.51 -3.99
N ASN A 69 -6.56 4.23 -4.13
CA ASN A 69 -7.40 3.13 -3.68
C ASN A 69 -6.56 2.19 -2.81
N SER A 70 -7.07 1.90 -1.61
CA SER A 70 -6.53 0.83 -0.77
C SER A 70 -7.07 -0.51 -1.27
N LEU A 71 -6.18 -1.40 -1.70
CA LEU A 71 -6.55 -2.77 -2.06
C LEU A 71 -6.70 -3.66 -0.83
N GLY A 72 -6.35 -3.16 0.35
CA GLY A 72 -6.41 -3.88 1.63
C GLY A 72 -5.12 -4.62 1.98
N GLN A 73 -5.23 -5.58 2.90
CA GLN A 73 -4.11 -6.40 3.36
C GLN A 73 -3.52 -7.20 2.19
N PRO A 74 -2.19 -7.25 2.01
CA PRO A 74 -1.55 -8.13 1.05
C PRO A 74 -2.01 -9.56 1.28
N VAL A 75 -2.42 -10.20 0.20
CA VAL A 75 -2.90 -11.59 0.21
C VAL A 75 -1.84 -12.52 0.82
N ASP A 76 -0.55 -12.18 0.65
CA ASP A 76 0.59 -12.90 1.25
C ASP A 76 0.54 -12.92 2.78
N ASP A 77 0.23 -11.78 3.42
CA ASP A 77 0.10 -11.68 4.87
C ASP A 77 -1.17 -12.35 5.36
N MET A 78 -2.27 -12.25 4.61
CA MET A 78 -3.51 -12.97 4.93
C MET A 78 -3.33 -14.48 4.89
N ILE A 79 -2.61 -15.01 3.89
CA ILE A 79 -2.29 -16.44 3.78
C ILE A 79 -1.35 -16.85 4.90
N ARG A 80 -0.30 -16.07 5.21
CA ARG A 80 0.65 -16.37 6.29
C ARG A 80 0.00 -16.37 7.67
N GLU A 81 -0.88 -15.42 7.95
CA GLU A 81 -1.64 -15.33 9.21
C GLU A 81 -2.59 -16.52 9.35
N LYS A 82 -3.36 -16.86 8.31
CA LYS A 82 -4.25 -18.03 8.31
C LYS A 82 -3.50 -19.37 8.38
N ALA A 83 -2.30 -19.44 7.82
CA ALA A 83 -1.46 -20.64 7.86
C ALA A 83 -0.61 -20.73 9.15
N GLY A 84 -0.50 -19.65 9.93
CA GLY A 84 0.34 -19.59 11.13
C GLY A 84 1.86 -19.57 10.85
N ILE A 85 2.28 -19.19 9.64
CA ILE A 85 3.67 -19.33 9.17
C ILE A 85 4.33 -17.96 9.07
N LYS A 86 5.42 -17.73 9.82
CA LYS A 86 6.16 -16.46 9.81
C LYS A 86 6.98 -16.19 8.54
N LYS A 87 7.33 -17.24 7.78
CA LYS A 87 8.13 -17.14 6.55
C LYS A 87 7.53 -18.09 5.50
N GLY A 88 7.10 -17.55 4.36
CA GLY A 88 6.69 -18.36 3.23
C GLY A 88 7.85 -19.22 2.73
N SER A 89 7.54 -20.33 2.05
CA SER A 89 8.57 -21.18 1.45
C SER A 89 9.41 -20.38 0.45
N GLY A 90 10.74 -20.44 0.59
CA GLY A 90 11.67 -19.82 -0.35
C GLY A 90 11.71 -20.50 -1.72
N LYS A 91 11.12 -21.70 -1.85
CA LYS A 91 10.95 -22.42 -3.11
C LYS A 91 9.49 -22.90 -3.22
N PRO A 92 8.66 -22.23 -4.05
CA PRO A 92 7.30 -22.71 -4.26
C PRO A 92 7.34 -24.18 -4.73
N HIS A 93 6.49 -25.02 -4.15
CA HIS A 93 6.31 -26.45 -4.47
C HIS A 93 7.36 -27.46 -3.96
N THR A 94 8.53 -27.05 -3.46
CA THR A 94 9.53 -27.98 -2.89
C THR A 94 9.49 -28.04 -1.37
N ASP A 95 9.43 -26.90 -0.70
CA ASP A 95 9.31 -26.81 0.76
C ASP A 95 7.85 -26.45 1.12
N LYS A 96 7.06 -27.43 1.56
CA LYS A 96 5.69 -27.19 2.03
C LYS A 96 5.75 -26.76 3.50
N VAL A 97 5.58 -25.46 3.73
CA VAL A 97 5.52 -24.87 5.08
C VAL A 97 4.10 -24.85 5.67
N GLY A 98 3.09 -25.26 4.91
CA GLY A 98 1.69 -25.38 5.35
C GLY A 98 1.05 -26.65 4.81
N LYS A 99 0.05 -27.16 5.52
CA LYS A 99 -0.72 -28.37 5.16
C LYS A 99 -1.92 -28.02 4.30
#